data_AF-A0A838MYI0-F1
#
_entry.id   AF-A0A838MYI0-F1
#
_cell.length_a   1.000
_cell.length_b   1.000
_cell.length_c   1.000
_cell.angle_alpha   90.00
_cell.angle_beta   90.00
_cell.angle_gamma   90.00
#
_symmetry.space_group_name_H-M   'P 1'
#
loop_
_entity.id
_entity.type
_entity.pdbx_description
1 polymer ?
#
loop_
_entity_poly.entity_id
_entity_poly.type
_entity_poly.pdbx_seq_one_letter_code
_entity_poly.pdbx_strand_id
1 'polypeptide(L)'
;MQNLSGELRFVRDEKLAAYVNEIGGRLTKHLPQIGLRFQFHLIDIPEANAFNIPGGHVFLSRKLVTFVNNEDELAGVMAHELGHAVVRHGATDISEALRKILNVNTLGDRKDIT
;
A
#
# COMPACT_ATOMS: atom_id res chain seq x y z
N MET A 1 12.15 -5.60 -4.12
CA MET A 1 10.87 -6.09 -4.67
C MET A 1 10.50 -7.37 -3.92
N GLN A 2 9.47 -7.32 -3.06
CA GLN A 2 8.92 -8.53 -2.44
C GLN A 2 8.20 -9.36 -3.51
N ASN A 3 8.59 -10.61 -3.68
CA ASN A 3 7.98 -11.54 -4.63
C ASN A 3 6.57 -11.93 -4.14
N LEU A 4 5.54 -11.52 -4.86
CA LEU A 4 4.13 -11.86 -4.63
C LEU A 4 3.77 -13.26 -5.19
N SER A 5 4.70 -14.21 -5.15
CA SER A 5 4.56 -15.53 -5.79
C SER A 5 3.70 -16.54 -5.00
N GLY A 6 3.08 -16.11 -3.90
CA GLY A 6 2.14 -16.90 -3.12
C GLY A 6 0.69 -16.52 -3.45
N GLU A 7 -0.20 -17.51 -3.47
CA GLU A 7 -1.63 -17.29 -3.63
C GLU A 7 -2.14 -16.41 -2.48
N LEU A 8 -2.36 -15.11 -2.75
CA LEU A 8 -2.89 -14.17 -1.77
C LEU A 8 -4.34 -14.55 -1.44
N ARG A 9 -4.54 -15.17 -0.28
CA ARG A 9 -5.88 -15.53 0.20
C ARG A 9 -6.48 -14.34 0.92
N PHE A 10 -7.48 -13.73 0.32
CA PHE A 10 -8.22 -12.63 0.95
C PHE A 10 -9.06 -13.16 2.12
N VAL A 11 -8.94 -12.49 3.26
CA VAL A 11 -9.76 -12.77 4.44
C VAL A 11 -11.13 -12.14 4.22
N ARG A 12 -12.20 -12.95 4.29
CA ARG A 12 -13.59 -12.52 4.11
C ARG A 12 -14.31 -12.20 5.41
N ASP A 13 -13.58 -11.76 6.43
CA ASP A 13 -14.18 -11.33 7.70
C ASP A 13 -14.64 -9.88 7.57
N GLU A 14 -15.96 -9.69 7.43
CA GLU A 14 -16.56 -8.36 7.26
C GLU A 14 -16.33 -7.44 8.47
N LYS A 15 -16.30 -7.99 9.69
CA LYS A 15 -16.10 -7.19 10.90
C LYS A 15 -14.66 -6.68 10.96
N LEU A 16 -13.71 -7.57 10.70
CA LEU A 16 -12.29 -7.20 10.71
C LEU A 16 -11.97 -6.23 9.57
N ALA A 17 -12.54 -6.46 8.39
CA ALA A 17 -12.41 -5.55 7.26
C ALA A 17 -13.01 -4.17 7.57
N ALA A 18 -14.20 -4.10 8.19
CA ALA A 18 -14.80 -2.85 8.60
C ALA A 18 -13.93 -2.09 9.61
N TYR A 19 -13.39 -2.80 10.61
CA TYR A 19 -12.51 -2.22 11.62
C TYR A 19 -11.25 -1.59 11.02
N VAL A 20 -10.55 -2.33 10.15
CA VAL A 20 -9.36 -1.82 9.46
C VAL A 20 -9.72 -0.63 8.55
N ASN A 21 -10.85 -0.68 7.85
CA ASN A 21 -11.32 0.44 7.04
C ASN A 21 -11.66 1.67 7.87
N GLU A 22 -12.16 1.52 9.09
CA GLU A 22 -12.44 2.64 10.00
C GLU A 22 -11.14 3.34 10.45
N ILE A 23 -10.13 2.56 10.86
CA ILE A 23 -8.80 3.10 11.20
C ILE A 23 -8.21 3.81 9.98
N GLY A 24 -8.17 3.13 8.83
CA GLY A 24 -7.66 3.68 7.59
C GLY A 24 -8.41 4.95 7.15
N GLY A 25 -9.73 4.98 7.32
CA GLY A 25 -10.57 6.14 7.06
C GLY A 25 -10.27 7.33 7.97
N ARG A 26 -9.91 7.10 9.24
CA ARG A 26 -9.45 8.16 10.15
C ARG A 26 -8.07 8.67 9.72
N LEU A 27 -7.12 7.79 9.43
CA LEU A 27 -5.76 8.16 9.02
C LEU A 27 -5.73 8.95 7.71
N THR A 28 -6.50 8.50 6.70
CA THR A 28 -6.50 9.10 5.37
C THR A 28 -7.04 10.54 5.33
N LYS A 29 -7.87 10.94 6.30
CA LYS A 29 -8.34 12.33 6.44
C LYS A 29 -7.22 13.32 6.75
N HIS A 30 -6.10 12.85 7.29
CA HIS A 30 -4.94 13.68 7.62
C HIS A 30 -3.89 13.71 6.52
N LEU A 31 -4.08 12.96 5.43
CA LEU A 31 -3.15 12.92 4.32
C LEU A 31 -3.32 14.13 3.39
N PRO A 32 -2.24 14.58 2.72
CA PRO A 32 -2.35 15.57 1.66
C PRO A 32 -3.23 15.06 0.51
N GLN A 33 -3.87 15.98 -0.23
CA GLN A 33 -4.64 15.61 -1.41
C GLN A 33 -3.71 15.15 -2.54
N ILE A 34 -3.59 13.83 -2.68
CA ILE A 34 -2.72 13.18 -3.68
C ILE A 34 -3.51 12.49 -4.81
N GLY A 35 -4.84 12.64 -4.82
CA GLY A 35 -5.72 12.06 -5.84
C GLY A 35 -5.88 10.53 -5.77
N LEU A 36 -5.38 9.89 -4.71
CA LEU A 36 -5.55 8.45 -4.48
C LEU A 36 -6.75 8.17 -3.58
N ARG A 37 -7.51 7.12 -3.92
CA ARG A 37 -8.52 6.54 -3.04
C ARG A 37 -7.94 5.29 -2.41
N PHE A 38 -7.79 5.30 -1.10
CA PHE A 38 -7.21 4.17 -0.37
C PHE A 38 -8.24 3.06 -0.16
N GLN A 39 -7.81 1.82 -0.35
CA GLN A 39 -8.56 0.61 -0.07
C GLN A 39 -7.70 -0.33 0.77
N PHE A 40 -8.27 -0.84 1.87
CA PHE A 40 -7.56 -1.72 2.79
C PHE A 40 -8.04 -3.15 2.61
N HIS A 41 -7.08 -4.07 2.47
CA HIS A 41 -7.32 -5.47 2.15
C HIS A 41 -6.66 -6.34 3.22
N LEU A 42 -7.41 -7.30 3.75
CA LEU A 42 -6.86 -8.30 4.66
C LEU A 42 -6.49 -9.56 3.90
N ILE A 43 -5.27 -10.03 4.11
CA ILE A 43 -4.73 -11.23 3.47
C ILE A 43 -4.25 -12.23 4.52
N ASP A 44 -4.39 -13.51 4.22
CA ASP A 44 -3.91 -14.59 5.07
C ASP A 44 -2.56 -15.07 4.55
N ILE A 45 -1.50 -14.51 5.12
CA ILE A 45 -0.11 -14.91 4.87
C ILE A 45 0.57 -15.23 6.21
N PRO A 46 1.56 -16.15 6.23
CA PRO A 46 2.19 -16.61 7.47
C PRO A 46 3.08 -15.56 8.14
N GLU A 47 3.42 -14.47 7.44
CA GLU A 47 4.19 -13.35 7.95
C GLU A 47 3.29 -12.25 8.56
N ALA A 48 3.72 -11.65 9.66
CA ALA A 48 3.11 -10.42 10.18
C ALA A 48 3.65 -9.25 9.34
N ASN A 49 2.86 -8.75 8.39
CA ASN A 49 3.32 -7.78 7.41
C ASN A 49 2.19 -6.84 6.97
N ALA A 50 2.55 -5.65 6.54
CA ALA A 50 1.70 -4.72 5.80
C ALA A 50 2.50 -4.11 4.65
N PHE A 51 1.86 -3.86 3.53
CA PHE A 51 2.48 -3.22 2.38
C PHE A 51 1.45 -2.54 1.51
N ASN A 52 1.88 -1.57 0.72
CA ASN A 52 1.06 -0.93 -0.29
C ASN A 52 1.56 -1.25 -1.71
N ILE A 53 0.64 -1.21 -2.66
CA ILE A 53 0.99 -1.19 -4.09
C ILE A 53 0.49 0.12 -4.72
N PRO A 54 1.09 0.55 -5.84
CA PRO A 54 0.62 1.72 -6.57
C PRO A 54 -0.87 1.62 -6.91
N GLY A 55 -1.58 2.75 -6.81
CA GLY A 55 -3.02 2.82 -7.04
C GLY A 55 -3.88 2.94 -5.79
N GLY A 56 -3.27 2.94 -4.59
CA GLY A 56 -3.99 3.17 -3.33
C GLY A 56 -4.47 1.89 -2.64
N HIS A 57 -3.94 0.73 -3.01
CA HIS A 57 -4.27 -0.53 -2.34
C HIS A 57 -3.25 -0.80 -1.23
N VAL A 58 -3.75 -0.98 -0.01
CA VAL A 58 -2.96 -1.32 1.18
C VAL A 58 -3.37 -2.71 1.65
N PHE A 59 -2.41 -3.59 1.82
CA PHE A 59 -2.60 -4.97 2.27
C PHE A 59 -2.07 -5.13 3.68
N LEU A 60 -2.86 -5.77 4.54
CA LEU A 60 -2.48 -6.13 5.89
C LEU A 60 -2.63 -7.63 6.07
N SER A 61 -1.63 -8.27 6.67
CA SER A 61 -1.77 -9.68 7.01
C SER A 61 -2.66 -9.86 8.24
N ARG A 62 -3.47 -10.91 8.24
CA ARG A 62 -4.25 -11.32 9.42
C ARG A 62 -3.35 -11.49 10.64
N LYS A 63 -2.17 -12.06 10.45
CA LYS A 63 -1.18 -12.29 11.52
C LYS A 63 -0.71 -10.98 12.15
N LEU A 64 -0.50 -9.92 11.37
CA LEU A 64 -0.17 -8.60 11.89
C LEU A 64 -1.28 -8.09 12.81
N VAL A 65 -2.54 -8.20 12.40
CA VAL A 65 -3.67 -7.71 13.19
C VAL A 65 -3.83 -8.48 14.51
N THR A 66 -3.46 -9.76 14.54
CA THR A 66 -3.43 -10.56 15.79
C THR A 66 -2.17 -10.33 16.64
N PHE A 67 -1.12 -9.73 16.07
CA PHE A 67 0.17 -9.54 16.72
C PHE A 67 0.27 -8.22 17.49
N VAL A 68 -0.44 -7.19 17.01
CA VAL A 68 -0.52 -5.88 17.69
C VAL A 68 -1.28 -5.99 19.02
N ASN A 69 -0.84 -5.24 20.02
CA ASN A 69 -1.44 -5.26 21.36
C ASN A 69 -2.63 -4.30 21.49
N ASN A 70 -2.67 -3.27 20.65
CA ASN A 70 -3.69 -2.22 20.68
C ASN A 70 -3.88 -1.60 19.29
N GLU A 71 -4.91 -0.76 19.18
CA GLU A 71 -5.26 -0.05 17.94
C GLU A 71 -4.17 0.93 17.49
N ASP A 72 -3.47 1.58 18.42
CA ASP A 72 -2.46 2.60 18.11
C ASP A 72 -1.25 1.99 17.40
N GLU A 73 -0.84 0.78 17.79
CA GLU A 73 0.22 0.03 17.10
C GLU A 73 -0.18 -0.30 15.65
N LEU A 74 -1.42 -0.76 15.44
CA LEU A 74 -1.95 -1.04 14.10
C LEU A 74 -2.02 0.24 13.26
N ALA A 75 -2.52 1.32 13.83
CA ALA A 75 -2.60 2.63 13.18
C ALA A 75 -1.21 3.16 12.82
N GLY A 76 -0.20 2.94 13.66
CA GLY A 76 1.19 3.30 13.38
C GLY A 76 1.75 2.58 12.17
N VAL A 77 1.55 1.27 12.05
CA VAL A 77 1.98 0.48 10.88
C VAL A 77 1.24 0.92 9.63
N MET A 78 -0.08 1.13 9.72
CA MET A 78 -0.88 1.63 8.59
C MET A 78 -0.42 3.03 8.15
N ALA A 79 -0.12 3.92 9.08
CA ALA A 79 0.36 5.27 8.79
C ALA A 79 1.73 5.26 8.09
N HIS A 80 2.64 4.36 8.51
CA HIS A 80 3.93 4.14 7.86
C HIS A 80 3.74 3.78 6.37
N GLU A 81 2.87 2.82 6.08
CA GLU A 81 2.57 2.39 4.71
C GLU A 81 1.87 3.47 3.88
N LEU A 82 0.94 4.22 4.47
CA LEU A 82 0.32 5.36 3.81
C LEU A 82 1.35 6.44 3.48
N GLY A 83 2.35 6.65 4.34
CA GLY A 83 3.48 7.53 4.08
C GLY A 83 4.22 7.14 2.81
N HIS A 84 4.57 5.86 2.65
CA HIS A 84 5.19 5.34 1.42
C HIS A 84 4.33 5.56 0.17
N ALA A 85 3.01 5.39 0.29
CA ALA A 85 2.09 5.63 -0.81
C ALA A 85 2.02 7.12 -1.20
N VAL A 86 2.04 8.04 -0.22
CA VAL A 86 2.02 9.50 -0.43
C VAL A 86 3.23 9.96 -1.23
N VAL A 87 4.43 9.48 -0.86
CA VAL A 87 5.68 9.83 -1.57
C VAL A 87 5.93 8.97 -2.81
N ARG A 88 4.98 8.09 -3.16
CA ARG A 88 4.98 7.26 -4.38
C ARG A 88 6.21 6.35 -4.52
N HIS A 89 6.83 5.92 -3.41
CA HIS A 89 8.04 5.07 -3.44
C HIS A 89 7.87 3.84 -4.35
N GLY A 90 6.79 3.07 -4.18
CA GLY A 90 6.55 1.88 -5.01
C GLY A 90 6.33 2.19 -6.50
N ALA A 91 5.75 3.35 -6.85
CA ALA A 91 5.59 3.74 -8.24
C ALA A 91 6.94 4.17 -8.86
N THR A 92 7.76 4.88 -8.11
CA THR A 92 9.13 5.22 -8.50
C THR A 92 9.96 3.96 -8.76
N ASP A 93 9.91 2.98 -7.85
CA ASP A 93 10.64 1.71 -8.00
C ASP A 93 10.25 0.96 -9.29
N ILE A 94 8.94 0.92 -9.61
CA ILE A 94 8.45 0.31 -10.85
C ILE A 94 8.90 1.11 -12.07
N SER A 95 8.79 2.44 -12.04
CA SER A 95 9.26 3.29 -13.13
C SER A 95 10.75 3.12 -13.41
N GLU A 96 11.58 3.02 -12.37
CA GLU A 96 13.02 2.75 -12.52
C GLU A 96 13.30 1.36 -13.10
N ALA A 97 12.56 0.34 -12.67
CA ALA A 97 12.69 -1.01 -13.22
C ALA A 97 12.31 -1.06 -14.70
N LEU A 98 11.17 -0.44 -15.07
CA LEU A 98 10.72 -0.35 -16.46
C LEU A 98 11.70 0.45 -17.32
N ARG A 99 12.27 1.55 -16.80
CA ARG A 99 13.31 2.33 -17.51
C ARG A 99 14.50 1.46 -17.91
N LYS A 100 14.95 0.59 -17.00
CA LYS A 100 16.06 -0.36 -17.26
C LYS A 100 15.68 -1.43 -18.27
N ILE A 101 14.50 -2.03 -18.15
CA ILE A 101 14.03 -3.11 -19.07
C ILE A 101 13.80 -2.57 -20.48
N LEU A 102 13.19 -1.39 -20.59
CA LEU A 102 12.84 -0.77 -21.86
C LEU A 102 13.97 0.08 -22.47
N ASN A 103 15.14 0.14 -21.81
CA ASN A 103 16.30 0.94 -22.21
C ASN A 103 15.94 2.42 -22.51
N VAL A 104 15.08 3.01 -21.68
CA VAL A 104 14.64 4.40 -21.84
C VAL A 104 15.67 5.32 -21.19
N ASN A 105 16.53 5.94 -22.00
CA ASN A 105 17.63 6.76 -21.50
C ASN A 105 17.24 8.21 -21.21
N THR A 106 16.17 8.70 -21.82
CA THR A 106 15.62 10.05 -21.65
C THR A 106 14.10 9.97 -21.51
N LEU A 107 13.55 10.74 -20.57
CA LEU A 107 12.12 11.03 -20.51
C LEU A 107 11.93 12.39 -21.19
N GLY A 108 11.09 12.45 -22.23
CA GLY A 108 10.69 13.74 -22.79
C GLY A 108 9.87 14.51 -21.76
N ASP A 109 10.08 15.82 -21.68
CA ASP A 109 9.22 16.69 -20.88
C ASP A 109 7.87 16.85 -21.60
N ARG A 110 6.84 17.29 -20.89
CA ARG A 110 5.52 17.58 -21.48
C ARG A 110 5.59 18.57 -22.65
N LYS A 111 6.66 19.37 -22.72
CA LYS A 111 6.94 20.30 -23.82
C LYS A 111 7.39 19.63 -25.12
N ASP A 112 7.80 18.37 -25.08
CA ASP A 112 8.28 17.62 -26.25
C ASP A 112 7.14 16.99 -27.06
N ILE A 113 5.90 17.08 -26.57
CA ILE A 113 4.68 16.49 -27.16
C ILE A 113 3.60 17.53 -27.50
N THR A 114 3.93 18.83 -27.46
CA THR A 114 3.06 19.94 -27.92
C THR A 114 3.82 20.80 -28.91
#